data_AF-A0A855G9X0-F1
#
_entry.id   AF-A0A855G9X0-F1
#
_cell.length_a   1.000
_cell.length_b   1.000
_cell.length_c   1.000
_cell.angle_alpha   90.00
_cell.angle_beta   90.00
_cell.angle_gamma   90.00
#
_symmetry.space_group_name_H-M   'P 1'
#
loop_
_entity.id
_entity.type
_entity.pdbx_description
1 polymer ?
#
loop_
_entity_poly.entity_id
_entity_poly.type
_entity_poly.pdbx_seq_one_letter_code
_entity_poly.pdbx_strand_id
1 'polypeptide(L)'
;MKDNTIFSIEWLNLKESETNLFSSKYYFRKSECFFKQLLLALNTLSEQGTALRFIRDDDFNDEELEILIPIIIDISVDGNIDNIPIARDILIKFKENKIVKNKLCSMLDNYLDSFDDFIYRRLAELLLYLNFSDLKIKLMNKCLKSNNNDLIEIYQDFIEK
;
A
#
# COMPACT_ATOMS: atom_id res chain seq x y z
N MET A 1 16.61 -0.88 47.09
CA MET A 1 16.31 -0.84 45.64
C MET A 1 16.00 0.60 45.30
N LYS A 2 16.81 1.25 44.44
CA LYS A 2 16.46 2.58 43.94
C LYS A 2 15.35 2.41 42.91
N ASP A 3 14.27 3.14 43.09
CA ASP A 3 13.13 3.16 42.20
C ASP A 3 13.56 3.82 40.88
N ASN A 4 13.78 3.01 39.84
CA ASN A 4 14.20 3.45 38.50
C ASN A 4 12.98 3.84 37.64
N THR A 5 12.02 4.57 38.23
CA THR A 5 10.71 4.89 37.63
C THR A 5 10.64 6.29 37.00
N ILE A 6 11.77 6.96 36.80
CA ILE A 6 11.79 8.29 36.17
C ILE A 6 12.11 8.15 34.68
N PHE A 7 11.10 8.42 33.84
CA PHE A 7 11.28 8.50 32.39
C PHE A 7 12.09 9.74 32.00
N SER A 8 12.82 9.67 30.89
CA SER A 8 13.54 10.82 30.35
C SER A 8 12.57 11.91 29.86
N ILE A 9 13.06 13.15 29.77
CA ILE A 9 12.27 14.27 29.24
C ILE A 9 11.82 14.00 27.79
N GLU A 10 12.66 13.35 26.98
CA GLU A 10 12.34 12.96 25.60
C GLU A 10 11.18 11.96 25.55
N TRP A 11 11.17 10.98 26.45
CA TRP A 11 10.06 10.02 26.54
C TRP A 11 8.75 10.69 26.94
N LEU A 12 8.80 11.60 27.91
CA LEU A 12 7.60 12.35 28.33
C LEU A 12 7.05 13.21 27.18
N ASN A 13 7.94 13.92 26.46
CA ASN A 13 7.55 14.72 25.29
C ASN A 13 6.99 13.85 24.15
N LEU A 14 7.54 12.66 23.95
CA LEU A 14 7.00 11.69 22.98
C LEU A 14 5.58 11.27 23.35
N LYS A 15 5.32 10.93 24.62
CA LYS A 15 3.99 10.54 25.10
C LYS A 15 2.97 11.67 24.99
N GLU A 16 3.36 12.90 25.27
CA GLU A 16 2.51 14.08 25.08
C GLU A 16 2.19 14.27 23.59
N SER A 17 3.20 14.22 22.72
CA SER A 17 3.04 14.37 21.27
C SER A 17 2.14 13.28 20.68
N GLU A 18 2.31 12.04 21.13
CA GLU A 18 1.48 10.90 20.75
C GLU A 18 0.01 11.13 21.17
N THR A 19 -0.22 11.61 22.39
CA THR A 19 -1.58 11.92 22.89
C THR A 19 -2.26 13.01 22.05
N ASN A 20 -1.50 14.06 21.70
CA ASN A 20 -1.97 15.14 20.85
C ASN A 20 -2.28 14.66 19.42
N LEU A 21 -1.44 13.78 18.87
CA LEU A 21 -1.65 13.16 17.57
C LEU A 21 -2.91 12.30 17.56
N PHE A 22 -3.11 11.43 18.55
CA PHE A 22 -4.31 10.60 18.64
C PHE A 22 -5.59 11.44 18.73
N SER A 23 -5.58 12.48 19.56
CA SER A 23 -6.72 13.41 19.69
C SER A 23 -7.00 14.13 18.37
N SER A 24 -5.96 14.63 17.70
CA SER A 24 -6.10 15.33 16.42
C SER A 24 -6.61 14.39 15.32
N LYS A 25 -6.09 13.17 15.24
CA LYS A 25 -6.54 12.14 14.30
C LYS A 25 -8.03 11.82 14.50
N TYR A 26 -8.47 11.67 15.75
CA TYR A 26 -9.86 11.43 16.08
C TYR A 26 -10.78 12.55 15.59
N TYR A 27 -10.45 13.81 15.88
CA TYR A 27 -11.27 14.94 15.43
C TYR A 27 -11.21 15.12 13.92
N PHE A 28 -10.06 14.86 13.30
CA PHE A 28 -9.92 14.89 11.86
C PHE A 28 -10.81 13.84 11.18
N ARG A 29 -10.84 12.58 11.66
CA ARG A 29 -11.72 11.52 11.14
C ARG A 29 -13.21 11.90 11.17
N LYS A 30 -13.60 12.71 12.17
CA LYS A 30 -14.98 13.23 12.33
C LYS A 30 -15.29 14.48 11.50
N SER A 31 -14.30 15.08 10.85
CA SER A 31 -14.52 16.28 10.06
C SER A 31 -15.28 15.96 8.77
N GLU A 32 -16.15 16.86 8.33
CA GLU A 32 -16.94 16.70 7.10
C GLU A 32 -16.07 16.57 5.84
N CYS A 33 -14.85 17.08 5.90
CA CYS A 33 -13.90 17.06 4.78
C CYS A 33 -12.84 15.96 4.89
N PHE A 34 -12.95 15.05 5.87
CA PHE A 34 -11.94 14.03 6.15
C PHE A 34 -11.50 13.29 4.88
N PHE A 35 -12.44 12.65 4.19
CA PHE A 35 -12.13 11.80 3.04
C PHE A 35 -11.54 12.61 1.89
N LYS A 36 -12.07 13.81 1.64
CA LYS A 36 -11.55 14.73 0.62
C LYS A 36 -10.12 15.16 0.92
N GLN A 37 -9.81 15.50 2.18
CA GLN A 37 -8.46 15.90 2.58
C GLN A 37 -7.49 14.70 2.57
N LEU A 38 -7.97 13.52 2.93
CA LEU A 38 -7.19 12.28 2.84
C LEU A 38 -6.79 11.99 1.38
N LEU A 39 -7.72 12.11 0.43
CA LEU A 39 -7.43 11.95 -1.00
C LEU A 39 -6.46 13.01 -1.52
N LEU A 40 -6.58 14.27 -1.07
CA LEU A 40 -5.64 15.33 -1.42
C LEU A 40 -4.22 15.01 -0.91
N ALA A 41 -4.12 14.59 0.35
CA ALA A 41 -2.85 14.21 0.96
C ALA A 41 -2.22 12.99 0.28
N LEU A 42 -3.02 11.99 -0.10
CA LEU A 42 -2.56 10.81 -0.82
C LEU A 42 -1.93 11.15 -2.19
N ASN A 43 -2.41 12.21 -2.83
CA ASN A 43 -1.89 12.74 -4.10
C ASN A 43 -0.77 13.77 -3.94
N THR A 44 -0.38 14.11 -2.71
CA THR A 44 0.66 15.10 -2.41
C THR A 44 1.88 14.39 -1.85
N LEU A 45 3.00 14.35 -2.60
CA LEU A 45 4.17 13.52 -2.24
C LEU A 45 4.68 13.74 -0.80
N SER A 46 4.71 15.00 -0.33
CA SER A 46 5.14 15.33 1.04
C SER A 46 4.19 14.81 2.13
N GLU A 47 2.92 14.58 1.80
CA GLU A 47 1.87 14.15 2.73
C GLU A 47 1.48 12.68 2.55
N GLN A 48 1.83 12.06 1.41
CA GLN A 48 1.39 10.74 1.02
C GLN A 48 1.72 9.68 2.08
N GLY A 49 2.91 9.73 2.68
CA GLY A 49 3.31 8.81 3.74
C GLY A 49 2.41 8.92 4.99
N THR A 50 2.01 10.14 5.36
CA THR A 50 1.07 10.38 6.47
C THR A 50 -0.32 9.87 6.14
N ALA A 51 -0.81 10.16 4.92
CA ALA A 51 -2.11 9.67 4.44
C ALA A 51 -2.17 8.14 4.44
N LEU A 52 -1.13 7.46 3.95
CA LEU A 52 -1.05 5.99 3.95
C LEU A 52 -1.08 5.42 5.37
N ARG A 53 -0.34 6.01 6.33
CA ARG A 53 -0.42 5.58 7.74
C ARG A 53 -1.83 5.74 8.31
N PHE A 54 -2.52 6.82 7.98
CA PHE A 54 -3.91 7.02 8.41
C PHE A 54 -4.82 5.95 7.81
N ILE A 55 -4.67 5.63 6.53
CA ILE A 55 -5.46 4.59 5.86
C ILE A 55 -5.19 3.20 6.48
N ARG A 56 -3.92 2.86 6.73
CA ARG A 56 -3.53 1.59 7.35
C ARG A 56 -4.17 1.41 8.72
N ASP A 57 -4.17 2.48 9.50
CA ASP A 57 -4.56 2.47 10.92
C ASP A 57 -6.06 2.81 11.14
N ASP A 58 -6.88 2.88 10.08
CA ASP A 58 -8.32 3.23 10.16
C ASP A 58 -9.14 2.30 9.26
N ASP A 59 -10.44 2.21 9.51
CA ASP A 59 -11.36 1.37 8.74
C ASP A 59 -12.16 2.22 7.77
N PHE A 60 -12.46 1.64 6.60
CA PHE A 60 -13.16 2.29 5.50
C PHE A 60 -14.28 1.38 5.01
N ASN A 61 -15.40 1.98 4.61
CA ASN A 61 -16.49 1.25 4.00
C ASN A 61 -16.19 0.92 2.53
N ASP A 62 -17.01 0.06 1.92
CA ASP A 62 -16.80 -0.37 0.53
C ASP A 62 -16.81 0.80 -0.48
N GLU A 63 -17.63 1.84 -0.27
CA GLU A 63 -17.68 3.02 -1.16
C GLU A 63 -16.38 3.82 -1.11
N GLU A 64 -15.81 4.00 0.09
CA GLU A 64 -14.50 4.63 0.29
C GLU A 64 -13.39 3.75 -0.31
N LEU A 65 -13.45 2.43 -0.13
CA LEU A 65 -12.46 1.48 -0.65
C LEU A 65 -12.47 1.40 -2.19
N GLU A 66 -13.62 1.50 -2.83
CA GLU A 66 -13.73 1.55 -4.30
C GLU A 66 -12.90 2.68 -4.91
N ILE A 67 -12.71 3.78 -4.15
CA ILE A 67 -11.90 4.94 -4.54
C ILE A 67 -10.44 4.78 -4.08
N LEU A 68 -10.22 4.34 -2.84
CA LEU A 68 -8.87 4.27 -2.25
C LEU A 68 -8.00 3.17 -2.86
N ILE A 69 -8.56 1.97 -3.03
CA ILE A 69 -7.81 0.78 -3.45
C ILE A 69 -7.05 0.97 -4.77
N PRO A 70 -7.62 1.49 -5.87
CA PRO A 70 -6.84 1.69 -7.09
C PRO A 70 -5.62 2.60 -6.88
N ILE A 71 -5.77 3.68 -6.10
CA ILE A 71 -4.67 4.60 -5.79
C ILE A 71 -3.57 3.88 -4.97
N ILE A 72 -3.98 3.05 -4.01
CA ILE A 72 -3.04 2.29 -3.17
C ILE A 72 -2.30 1.23 -4.02
N ILE A 73 -2.99 0.59 -4.96
CA ILE A 73 -2.36 -0.34 -5.91
C ILE A 73 -1.30 0.40 -6.73
N ASP A 74 -1.62 1.56 -7.31
CA ASP A 74 -0.67 2.37 -8.07
C ASP A 74 0.56 2.71 -7.22
N ILE A 75 0.37 3.18 -5.99
CA ILE A 75 1.50 3.49 -5.08
C ILE A 75 2.33 2.25 -4.76
N SER A 76 1.69 1.08 -4.60
CA SER A 76 2.38 -0.17 -4.24
C SER A 76 3.21 -0.78 -5.38
N VAL A 77 2.97 -0.36 -6.62
CA VAL A 77 3.64 -0.86 -7.84
C VAL A 77 4.57 0.19 -8.44
N ASP A 78 4.11 1.43 -8.60
CA ASP A 78 4.83 2.51 -9.29
C ASP A 78 5.02 3.77 -8.43
N GLY A 79 4.73 3.68 -7.13
CA GLY A 79 4.87 4.81 -6.21
C GLY A 79 6.30 5.10 -5.76
N ASN A 80 6.40 6.09 -4.87
CA ASN A 80 7.63 6.41 -4.17
C ASN A 80 8.11 5.21 -3.34
N ILE A 81 9.41 4.91 -3.40
CA ILE A 81 10.02 3.72 -2.79
C ILE A 81 9.80 3.63 -1.27
N ASP A 82 9.75 4.76 -0.58
CA ASP A 82 9.54 4.82 0.87
C ASP A 82 8.08 4.52 1.26
N ASN A 83 7.15 4.72 0.33
CA ASN A 83 5.72 4.56 0.53
C ASN A 83 5.20 3.18 0.07
N ILE A 84 5.92 2.50 -0.83
CA ILE A 84 5.56 1.15 -1.32
C ILE A 84 5.27 0.16 -0.19
N PRO A 85 6.12 0.02 0.86
CA PRO A 85 5.85 -0.94 1.93
C PRO A 85 4.52 -0.68 2.64
N ILE A 86 4.22 0.59 2.97
CA ILE A 86 2.99 0.96 3.66
C ILE A 86 1.77 0.75 2.77
N ALA A 87 1.87 1.03 1.46
CA ALA A 87 0.81 0.76 0.50
C ALA A 87 0.49 -0.74 0.42
N ARG A 88 1.52 -1.60 0.41
CA ARG A 88 1.35 -3.06 0.45
C ARG A 88 0.70 -3.54 1.74
N ASP A 89 1.10 -3.00 2.90
CA ASP A 89 0.48 -3.32 4.19
C ASP A 89 -1.03 -3.03 4.20
N ILE A 90 -1.44 -1.92 3.59
CA ILE A 90 -2.87 -1.58 3.44
C ILE A 90 -3.59 -2.63 2.57
N LEU A 91 -3.02 -3.01 1.43
CA LEU A 91 -3.63 -4.03 0.57
C LEU A 91 -3.72 -5.40 1.26
N ILE A 92 -2.71 -5.76 2.07
CA ILE A 92 -2.72 -6.97 2.89
C ILE A 92 -3.84 -6.91 3.94
N LYS A 93 -4.00 -5.76 4.63
CA LYS A 93 -5.11 -5.54 5.59
C LYS A 93 -6.46 -5.82 4.94
N PHE A 94 -6.65 -5.37 3.69
CA PHE A 94 -7.91 -5.50 2.97
C PHE A 94 -7.99 -6.68 1.99
N LYS A 95 -7.04 -7.63 2.02
CA LYS A 95 -6.92 -8.69 0.99
C LYS A 95 -8.18 -9.55 0.82
N GLU A 96 -8.94 -9.75 1.90
CA GLU A 96 -10.18 -10.54 1.89
C GLU A 96 -11.37 -9.74 1.33
N ASN A 97 -11.25 -8.41 1.20
CA ASN A 97 -12.24 -7.60 0.53
C ASN A 97 -12.09 -7.78 -0.99
N LYS A 98 -13.17 -8.25 -1.64
CA LYS A 98 -13.24 -8.49 -3.09
C LYS A 98 -12.81 -7.29 -3.93
N ILE A 99 -12.96 -6.06 -3.42
CA ILE A 99 -12.56 -4.83 -4.11
C ILE A 99 -11.07 -4.87 -4.48
N VAL A 100 -10.22 -5.37 -3.58
CA VAL A 100 -8.77 -5.47 -3.83
C VAL A 100 -8.49 -6.34 -5.05
N LYS A 101 -9.02 -7.56 -5.06
CA LYS A 101 -8.83 -8.49 -6.18
C LYS A 101 -9.46 -7.96 -7.48
N ASN A 102 -10.66 -7.39 -7.40
CA ASN A 102 -11.37 -6.87 -8.57
C ASN A 102 -10.62 -5.70 -9.22
N LYS A 103 -10.16 -4.73 -8.42
CA LYS A 103 -9.39 -3.59 -8.93
C LYS A 103 -8.07 -4.04 -9.52
N LEU A 104 -7.33 -4.88 -8.81
CA LEU A 104 -6.06 -5.39 -9.32
C LEU A 104 -6.24 -6.17 -10.63
N CYS A 105 -7.28 -7.00 -10.73
CA CYS A 105 -7.62 -7.69 -11.98
C CYS A 105 -7.91 -6.71 -13.13
N SER A 106 -8.69 -5.65 -12.87
CA SER A 106 -9.04 -4.63 -13.87
C SER A 106 -7.86 -3.76 -14.31
N MET A 107 -6.89 -3.53 -13.43
CA MET A 107 -5.71 -2.69 -13.69
C MET A 107 -4.53 -3.51 -14.22
N LEU A 108 -4.56 -4.84 -14.08
CA LEU A 108 -3.44 -5.72 -14.40
C LEU A 108 -2.92 -5.50 -15.81
N ASP A 109 -3.81 -5.46 -16.81
CA ASP A 109 -3.39 -5.33 -18.20
C ASP A 109 -2.69 -3.98 -18.47
N ASN A 110 -3.08 -2.90 -17.77
CA ASN A 110 -2.40 -1.60 -17.89
C ASN A 110 -0.94 -1.68 -17.40
N TYR A 111 -0.67 -2.40 -16.31
CA TYR A 111 0.71 -2.61 -15.85
C TYR A 111 1.49 -3.53 -16.80
N LEU A 112 0.83 -4.54 -17.39
CA LEU A 112 1.48 -5.43 -18.36
C LEU A 112 1.80 -4.76 -19.70
N ASP A 113 1.21 -3.59 -19.98
CA ASP A 113 1.48 -2.83 -21.20
C ASP A 113 2.61 -1.81 -21.01
N SER A 114 3.15 -1.63 -19.79
CA SER A 114 4.30 -0.75 -19.55
C SER A 114 5.62 -1.33 -20.09
N PHE A 115 5.73 -2.67 -20.15
CA PHE A 115 6.96 -3.41 -20.44
C PHE A 115 8.16 -3.03 -19.55
N ASP A 116 7.89 -2.48 -18.37
CA ASP A 116 8.88 -2.07 -17.38
C ASP A 116 9.15 -3.23 -16.40
N ASP A 117 10.40 -3.65 -16.30
CA ASP A 117 10.83 -4.78 -15.48
C ASP A 117 10.68 -4.51 -13.97
N PHE A 118 10.85 -3.26 -13.52
CA PHE A 118 10.61 -2.88 -12.13
C PHE A 118 9.13 -2.98 -11.79
N ILE A 119 8.24 -2.49 -12.65
CA ILE A 119 6.78 -2.61 -12.47
C ILE A 119 6.39 -4.09 -12.40
N TYR A 120 6.90 -4.90 -13.32
CA TYR A 120 6.61 -6.33 -13.37
C TYR A 120 7.07 -7.06 -12.10
N ARG A 121 8.29 -6.79 -11.62
CA ARG A 121 8.81 -7.41 -10.39
C ARG A 121 8.01 -6.98 -9.18
N ARG A 122 7.69 -5.69 -9.04
CA ARG A 122 6.90 -5.17 -7.92
C ARG A 122 5.47 -5.71 -7.91
N LEU A 123 4.89 -5.91 -9.09
CA LEU A 123 3.59 -6.53 -9.26
C LEU A 123 3.64 -8.03 -8.92
N ALA A 124 4.69 -8.76 -9.30
CA ALA A 124 4.87 -10.17 -8.93
C ALA A 124 4.96 -10.34 -7.40
N GLU A 125 5.74 -9.48 -6.73
CA GLU A 125 5.83 -9.44 -5.27
C GLU A 125 4.48 -9.14 -4.62
N LEU A 126 3.76 -8.12 -5.10
CA LEU A 126 2.45 -7.79 -4.58
C LEU A 126 1.47 -8.96 -4.69
N LEU A 127 1.42 -9.61 -5.86
CA LEU A 127 0.55 -10.76 -6.11
C LEU A 127 0.89 -11.96 -5.22
N LEU A 128 2.18 -12.15 -4.91
CA LEU A 128 2.65 -13.15 -3.95
C LEU A 128 2.17 -12.82 -2.53
N TYR A 129 2.35 -11.58 -2.06
CA TYR A 129 1.92 -11.16 -0.72
C TYR A 129 0.41 -11.24 -0.51
N LEU A 130 -0.37 -10.95 -1.55
CA LEU A 130 -1.83 -11.04 -1.53
C LEU A 130 -2.36 -12.46 -1.74
N ASN A 131 -1.50 -13.42 -2.11
CA ASN A 131 -1.88 -14.79 -2.48
C ASN A 131 -2.89 -14.87 -3.64
N PHE A 132 -2.74 -13.99 -4.64
CA PHE A 132 -3.61 -13.97 -5.83
C PHE A 132 -2.96 -14.77 -6.97
N SER A 133 -2.97 -16.09 -6.81
CA SER A 133 -2.27 -17.05 -7.68
C SER A 133 -2.71 -17.00 -9.14
N ASP A 134 -3.99 -16.77 -9.41
CA ASP A 134 -4.57 -16.64 -10.75
C ASP A 134 -3.98 -15.44 -11.51
N LEU A 135 -3.91 -14.29 -10.86
CA LEU A 135 -3.31 -13.07 -11.44
C LEU A 135 -1.79 -13.24 -11.59
N LYS A 136 -1.12 -13.90 -10.63
CA LYS A 136 0.31 -14.22 -10.72
C LYS A 136 0.60 -15.09 -11.94
N ILE A 137 -0.20 -16.13 -12.18
CA ILE A 137 -0.06 -17.00 -13.37
C ILE A 137 -0.22 -16.20 -14.65
N LYS A 138 -1.17 -15.25 -14.72
CA LYS A 138 -1.33 -14.37 -15.88
C LYS A 138 -0.07 -13.51 -16.13
N LEU A 139 0.50 -12.91 -15.08
CA LEU A 139 1.77 -12.17 -15.17
C LEU A 139 2.92 -13.08 -15.64
N MET A 140 3.10 -14.25 -15.01
CA MET A 140 4.16 -15.20 -15.35
C MET A 140 4.09 -15.66 -16.81
N ASN A 141 2.89 -15.91 -17.33
CA ASN A 141 2.69 -16.25 -18.74
C ASN A 141 3.07 -15.12 -19.70
N LYS A 142 2.89 -13.85 -19.30
CA LYS A 142 3.32 -12.68 -20.09
C LYS A 142 4.86 -12.56 -20.07
N CYS A 143 5.49 -12.74 -18.90
CA CYS A 143 6.93 -12.77 -18.74
C CYS A 143 7.61 -13.83 -19.61
N LEU A 144 7.13 -15.08 -19.54
CA LEU A 144 7.68 -16.23 -20.29
C LEU A 144 7.65 -16.03 -21.81
N LYS A 145 6.62 -15.33 -22.32
CA LYS A 145 6.43 -15.07 -23.76
C LYS A 145 7.13 -13.80 -24.25
N SER A 146 7.83 -13.09 -23.36
CA SER A 146 8.54 -11.87 -23.71
C SER A 146 9.81 -12.17 -24.50
N ASN A 147 10.22 -11.24 -25.37
CA ASN A 147 11.56 -11.24 -25.97
C ASN A 147 12.58 -10.47 -25.13
N ASN A 148 12.14 -9.85 -24.01
CA ASN A 148 13.01 -9.17 -23.06
C ASN A 148 13.55 -10.16 -22.02
N ASN A 149 14.87 -10.32 -21.95
CA ASN A 149 15.55 -11.21 -21.00
C ASN A 149 15.24 -10.86 -19.54
N ASP A 150 15.11 -9.56 -19.20
CA ASP A 150 14.81 -9.12 -17.84
C ASP A 150 13.42 -9.60 -17.40
N LEU A 151 12.45 -9.59 -18.32
CA LEU A 151 11.11 -10.11 -18.05
C LEU A 151 11.10 -11.64 -17.94
N ILE A 152 11.91 -12.34 -18.74
CA ILE A 152 12.08 -13.80 -18.62
C ILE A 152 12.72 -14.16 -17.26
N GLU A 153 13.68 -13.38 -16.77
CA GLU A 153 14.29 -13.59 -15.45
C GLU A 153 13.25 -13.48 -14.33
N ILE A 154 12.34 -12.49 -14.40
CA ILE A 154 11.24 -12.37 -13.44
C ILE A 154 10.36 -13.63 -13.42
N TYR A 155 10.12 -14.28 -14.56
CA TYR A 155 9.41 -15.55 -14.58
C TYR A 155 10.14 -16.64 -13.77
N GLN A 156 11.46 -16.77 -13.97
CA GLN A 156 12.28 -17.76 -13.28
C GLN A 156 12.29 -17.51 -11.76
N ASP A 157 12.32 -16.24 -11.35
CA ASP A 157 12.37 -15.84 -9.95
C ASP A 157 11.08 -16.09 -9.14
N PHE A 158 9.94 -16.20 -9.82
CA PHE A 158 8.62 -16.23 -9.18
C PHE A 158 7.76 -17.46 -9.55
N ILE A 159 8.19 -18.34 -10.46
CA ILE A 159 7.42 -19.53 -10.81
C ILE A 159 7.28 -20.54 -9.65
N GLU A 160 8.31 -20.69 -8.82
CA GLU A 160 8.34 -21.66 -7.71
C GLU A 160 7.93 -21.07 -6.34
N LYS A 161 7.78 -19.75 -6.24
CA LYS A 161 7.36 -19.04 -5.03
C LYS A 161 5.85 -18.88 -4.99
#